data_AF-A0A9X7SZT1-F1
#
_entry.id   AF-A0A9X7SZT1-F1
#
_cell.length_a   1.000
_cell.length_b   1.000
_cell.length_c   1.000
_cell.angle_alpha   90.00
_cell.angle_beta   90.00
_cell.angle_gamma   90.00
#
_symmetry.space_group_name_H-M   'P 1'
#
loop_
_entity.id
_entity.type
_entity.pdbx_description
1 polymer ?
#
loop_
_entity_poly.entity_id
_entity_poly.type
_entity_poly.pdbx_seq_one_letter_code
_entity_poly.pdbx_strand_id
1 'polypeptide(L)'
;MQKQLPVFVYGTLLKGFHNHALCVKPFPHTEAKATIEGEIYHLPEGYPGLLLGEGAEVTGAILDFAPEVYEKALAVLDELETYYGQGDPRNEYERTVVVARLAETGQEVPVYVYRYLDHDYVRQAGTKVEHGDWRRFMEEAAE
;
A
#
# COMPACT_ATOMS: atom_id res chain seq x y z
N MET A 1 -14.43 21.77 -0.14
CA MET A 1 -13.20 21.13 0.36
C MET A 1 -13.16 19.73 -0.20
N GLN A 2 -12.16 19.38 -1.02
CA GLN A 2 -11.94 17.99 -1.39
C GLN A 2 -11.62 17.22 -0.11
N LYS A 3 -12.27 16.08 0.10
CA LYS A 3 -12.08 15.26 1.28
C LYS A 3 -10.73 14.55 1.14
N GLN A 4 -9.78 14.83 2.04
CA GLN A 4 -8.52 14.10 2.12
C GLN A 4 -8.83 12.65 2.51
N LEU A 5 -8.27 11.69 1.77
CA LEU A 5 -8.45 10.27 2.06
C LEU A 5 -7.15 9.74 2.66
N PRO A 6 -7.23 8.96 3.75
CA PRO A 6 -6.05 8.29 4.28
C PRO A 6 -5.51 7.27 3.27
N VAL A 7 -4.25 6.86 3.44
CA VAL A 7 -3.54 5.97 2.51
C VAL A 7 -3.34 4.60 3.15
N PHE A 8 -3.80 3.55 2.50
CA PHE A 8 -3.50 2.18 2.90
C PHE A 8 -2.17 1.72 2.30
N VAL A 9 -1.29 1.22 3.15
CA VAL A 9 0.03 0.70 2.79
C VAL A 9 0.17 -0.76 3.25
N TYR A 10 0.84 -1.57 2.44
CA TYR A 10 0.90 -3.03 2.62
C TYR A 10 2.30 -3.62 2.39
N GLY A 11 3.30 -2.76 2.17
CA GLY A 11 4.64 -3.18 1.74
C GLY A 11 5.77 -2.44 2.44
N THR A 12 6.75 -1.98 1.66
CA THR A 12 7.94 -1.24 2.13
C THR A 12 7.63 0.05 2.89
N LEU A 13 6.43 0.59 2.72
CA LEU A 13 5.90 1.74 3.46
C LEU A 13 5.33 1.39 4.85
N LEU A 14 5.30 0.11 5.24
CA LEU A 14 4.91 -0.31 6.60
C LEU A 14 5.98 0.09 7.63
N LYS A 15 5.54 0.42 8.85
CA LYS A 15 6.42 0.79 9.96
C LYS A 15 7.52 -0.24 10.23
N GLY A 16 8.77 0.19 10.23
CA GLY A 16 9.94 -0.68 10.44
C GLY A 16 10.67 -1.05 9.16
N PHE A 17 10.09 -0.81 7.98
CA PHE A 17 10.75 -0.95 6.69
C PHE A 17 11.44 0.35 6.25
N HIS A 18 12.35 0.24 5.28
CA HIS A 18 13.20 1.34 4.82
C HIS A 18 12.41 2.54 4.30
N ASN A 19 11.42 2.31 3.43
CA ASN A 19 10.66 3.40 2.81
C ASN A 19 9.71 4.08 3.81
N HIS A 20 9.24 3.40 4.87
CA HIS A 20 8.53 4.09 5.95
C HIS A 20 9.41 5.15 6.63
N ALA A 21 10.68 4.83 6.91
CA ALA A 21 11.58 5.76 7.58
C ALA A 21 11.89 7.01 6.75
N LEU A 22 11.92 6.89 5.42
CA LEU A 22 12.23 7.97 4.49
C LEU A 22 11.00 8.74 4.01
N CYS A 23 9.90 8.06 3.73
CA CYS A 23 8.75 8.62 3.02
C CYS A 23 7.53 8.87 3.91
N VAL A 24 7.40 8.16 5.04
CA VAL A 24 6.22 8.24 5.91
C VAL A 24 6.54 8.95 7.22
N LYS A 25 7.57 8.48 7.94
CA LYS A 25 7.99 8.99 9.25
C LYS A 25 8.24 10.52 9.30
N PRO A 26 8.75 11.20 8.25
CA PRO A 26 8.95 12.65 8.30
C PRO A 26 7.66 13.48 8.40
N PHE A 27 6.51 12.90 8.07
CA PHE A 27 5.22 13.60 8.05
C PHE A 27 4.38 13.20 9.26
N PRO A 28 3.83 14.13 10.05
CA PRO A 28 2.89 13.78 11.13
C PRO A 28 1.67 12.99 10.62
N HIS A 29 1.41 11.83 11.22
CA HIS A 29 0.29 10.95 10.86
C HIS A 29 -0.12 10.05 12.03
N THR A 30 -1.29 9.43 11.91
CA THR A 30 -1.68 8.27 12.73
C THR A 30 -1.61 6.99 11.88
N GLU A 31 -1.42 5.85 12.55
CA GLU A 31 -1.36 4.53 11.91
C GLU A 31 -2.39 3.58 12.56
N ALA A 32 -3.16 2.87 11.74
CA ALA A 32 -4.09 1.84 12.23
C ALA A 32 -4.02 0.58 11.36
N LYS A 33 -3.99 -0.61 11.97
CA LYS A 33 -3.98 -1.87 11.23
C LYS A 33 -5.31 -2.06 10.49
N ALA A 34 -5.25 -2.49 9.24
CA ALA A 34 -6.43 -2.71 8.42
C ALA A 34 -6.21 -3.81 7.37
N THR A 35 -7.28 -4.17 6.68
CA THR A 35 -7.28 -5.10 5.55
C THR A 35 -8.00 -4.49 4.35
N ILE A 36 -7.63 -4.93 3.15
CA ILE A 36 -8.36 -4.66 1.89
C ILE A 36 -8.55 -5.97 1.13
N GLU A 37 -9.48 -6.01 0.20
CA GLU A 37 -9.60 -7.13 -0.73
C GLU A 37 -8.52 -7.08 -1.82
N GLY A 38 -7.86 -8.21 -2.04
CA GLY A 38 -6.85 -8.36 -3.07
C GLY A 38 -5.87 -9.50 -2.79
N GLU A 39 -4.96 -9.67 -3.73
CA GLU A 39 -3.83 -10.58 -3.63
C GLU A 39 -2.53 -9.78 -3.61
N ILE A 40 -1.56 -10.22 -2.81
CA ILE A 40 -0.24 -9.60 -2.73
C ILE A 40 0.84 -10.61 -3.11
N TYR A 41 1.82 -10.14 -3.86
CA TYR A 41 2.92 -10.92 -4.38
C TYR A 41 4.23 -10.23 -4.02
N HIS A 42 5.23 -11.00 -3.59
CA HIS A 42 6.58 -10.49 -3.43
C HIS A 42 7.31 -10.56 -4.78
N LEU A 43 7.79 -9.43 -5.27
CA LEU A 43 8.50 -9.34 -6.54
C LEU A 43 10.01 -9.57 -6.36
N PRO A 44 10.72 -10.08 -7.39
CA PRO A 44 12.17 -10.32 -7.35
C PRO A 44 13.01 -9.09 -6.96
N GLU A 45 12.50 -7.88 -7.21
CA GLU A 45 13.14 -6.60 -6.87
C GLU A 45 13.12 -6.30 -5.36
N GLY A 46 12.40 -7.09 -4.56
CA GLY A 46 12.40 -6.97 -3.10
C GLY A 46 11.23 -6.18 -2.52
N TYR A 47 10.22 -5.82 -3.34
CA TYR A 47 9.02 -5.10 -2.91
C TYR A 47 7.74 -5.81 -3.37
N PRO A 48 6.57 -5.52 -2.77
CA PRO A 48 5.35 -6.22 -3.14
C PRO A 48 4.57 -5.55 -4.27
N GLY A 49 3.91 -6.38 -5.09
CA GLY A 49 2.85 -5.98 -6.01
C GLY A 49 1.47 -6.38 -5.46
N LEU A 50 0.55 -5.43 -5.39
CA LEU A 50 -0.86 -5.67 -5.06
C LEU A 50 -1.71 -5.77 -6.33
N LEU A 51 -2.47 -6.85 -6.43
CA LEU A 51 -3.55 -7.02 -7.41
C LEU A 51 -4.89 -6.94 -6.69
N LEU A 52 -5.74 -5.99 -7.06
CA LEU A 52 -7.10 -5.89 -6.50
C LEU A 52 -7.99 -7.00 -7.06
N GLY A 53 -8.85 -7.54 -6.20
CA GLY A 53 -9.80 -8.60 -6.55
C GLY A 53 -10.49 -9.17 -5.33
N GLU A 54 -11.58 -9.90 -5.53
CA GLU A 54 -12.37 -10.52 -4.47
C GLU A 54 -11.77 -11.87 -4.04
N GLY A 55 -12.10 -12.31 -2.82
CA GLY A 55 -11.82 -13.68 -2.35
C GLY A 55 -10.48 -13.87 -1.62
N ALA A 56 -9.66 -12.83 -1.51
CA ALA A 56 -8.47 -12.79 -0.66
C ALA A 56 -8.37 -11.42 0.04
N GLU A 57 -7.68 -11.39 1.17
CA GLU A 57 -7.47 -10.16 1.95
C GLU A 57 -5.98 -9.88 2.09
N VAL A 58 -5.61 -8.60 1.96
CA VAL A 58 -4.25 -8.10 2.20
C VAL A 58 -4.23 -7.33 3.50
N THR A 59 -3.32 -7.70 4.40
CA THR A 59 -3.09 -7.02 5.67
C THR A 59 -2.10 -5.88 5.48
N GLY A 60 -2.43 -4.73 6.05
CA GLY A 60 -1.59 -3.54 5.99
C GLY A 60 -1.93 -2.55 7.10
N ALA A 61 -1.65 -1.28 6.84
CA ALA A 61 -1.94 -0.18 7.74
C ALA A 61 -2.52 1.01 6.98
N ILE A 62 -3.44 1.73 7.62
CA ILE A 62 -3.96 3.02 7.17
C ILE A 62 -3.09 4.11 7.78
N LEU A 63 -2.56 4.98 6.93
CA LEU A 63 -1.85 6.19 7.28
C LEU A 63 -2.80 7.38 7.11
N ASP A 64 -3.10 8.06 8.22
CA ASP A 64 -3.89 9.30 8.20
C ASP A 64 -2.97 10.48 8.48
N PHE A 65 -2.55 11.18 7.42
CA PHE A 65 -1.62 12.30 7.48
C PHE A 65 -2.32 13.58 7.95
N ALA A 66 -1.63 14.37 8.78
CA ALA A 66 -2.16 15.64 9.24
C ALA A 66 -2.45 16.60 8.05
N PRO A 67 -3.54 17.39 8.10
CA PRO A 67 -3.97 18.21 6.95
C PRO A 67 -2.89 19.16 6.42
N GLU A 68 -2.00 19.66 7.29
CA GLU A 68 -0.95 20.62 6.95
C GLU A 68 0.19 20.01 6.14
N VAL A 69 0.35 18.68 6.19
CA VAL A 69 1.42 17.95 5.49
C VAL A 69 0.90 17.01 4.41
N TYR A 70 -0.42 16.78 4.36
CA TYR A 70 -1.06 15.79 3.50
C TYR A 70 -0.59 15.83 2.04
N GLU A 71 -0.65 16.99 1.38
CA GLU A 71 -0.27 17.12 -0.04
C GLU A 71 1.22 16.80 -0.28
N LYS A 72 2.09 17.15 0.68
CA LYS A 72 3.53 16.87 0.58
C LYS A 72 3.82 15.39 0.81
N ALA A 73 3.17 14.80 1.81
CA ALA A 73 3.29 13.38 2.10
C ALA A 73 2.83 12.56 0.89
N LEU A 74 1.67 12.92 0.35
CA LEU A 74 1.08 12.24 -0.80
C LEU A 74 1.97 12.36 -2.05
N ALA A 75 2.56 13.53 -2.32
CA ALA A 75 3.49 13.71 -3.43
C ALA A 75 4.78 12.88 -3.28
N VAL A 76 5.30 12.70 -2.06
CA VAL A 76 6.44 11.83 -1.79
C VAL A 76 6.09 10.36 -2.03
N LEU A 77 4.88 9.94 -1.66
CA LEU A 77 4.41 8.59 -1.98
C LEU A 77 4.22 8.41 -3.49
N ASP A 78 3.65 9.40 -4.18
CA ASP A 78 3.50 9.37 -5.64
C ASP A 78 4.84 9.23 -6.36
N GLU A 79 5.87 9.97 -5.92
CA GLU A 79 7.22 9.85 -6.48
C GLU A 79 7.85 8.47 -6.24
N LEU A 80 7.69 7.93 -5.03
CA LEU A 80 8.21 6.59 -4.69
C LEU A 80 7.56 5.48 -5.51
N GLU A 81 6.23 5.55 -5.66
CA GLU A 81 5.41 4.53 -6.34
C GLU A 81 5.38 4.73 -7.86
N THR A 82 6.22 5.64 -8.38
CA THR A 82 6.31 6.00 -9.80
C THR A 82 4.93 6.34 -10.38
N TYR A 83 4.14 7.14 -9.66
CA TYR A 83 2.80 7.56 -10.06
C TYR A 83 2.78 9.03 -10.50
N TYR A 84 2.37 9.27 -11.75
CA TYR A 84 2.39 10.60 -12.39
C TYR A 84 0.99 11.20 -12.62
N GLY A 85 -0.05 10.52 -12.14
CA GLY A 85 -1.45 10.86 -12.38
C GLY A 85 -2.24 9.70 -12.96
N GLN A 86 -3.56 9.80 -12.89
CA GLN A 86 -4.45 8.70 -13.21
C GLN A 86 -4.29 8.26 -14.67
N GLY A 87 -3.96 6.98 -14.88
CA GLY A 87 -3.82 6.38 -16.21
C GLY A 87 -2.61 6.86 -17.02
N ASP A 88 -1.61 7.48 -16.38
CA ASP A 88 -0.36 7.84 -17.07
C ASP A 88 0.39 6.56 -17.49
N PRO A 89 0.83 6.43 -18.76
CA PRO A 89 1.50 5.21 -19.24
C PRO A 89 2.87 4.97 -18.60
N ARG A 90 3.43 5.94 -17.87
CA ARG A 90 4.68 5.78 -17.12
C ARG A 90 4.46 5.22 -15.72
N ASN A 91 3.21 5.08 -15.28
CA ASN A 91 2.90 4.58 -13.95
C ASN A 91 3.41 3.15 -13.79
N GLU A 92 4.11 2.88 -12.69
CA GLU A 92 4.36 1.51 -12.23
C GLU A 92 3.19 1.05 -11.35
N TYR A 93 2.77 1.92 -10.44
CA TYR A 93 1.58 1.75 -9.64
C TYR A 93 0.51 2.78 -10.00
N GLU A 94 -0.75 2.36 -9.91
CA GLU A 94 -1.91 3.24 -10.04
C GLU A 94 -2.50 3.53 -8.66
N ARG A 95 -2.66 4.81 -8.33
CA ARG A 95 -3.34 5.20 -7.09
C ARG A 95 -4.85 5.19 -7.29
N THR A 96 -5.53 4.30 -6.58
CA THR A 96 -6.98 4.16 -6.66
C THR A 96 -7.63 4.20 -5.28
N VAL A 97 -8.95 4.35 -5.24
CA VAL A 97 -9.72 4.36 -3.99
C VAL A 97 -10.34 2.98 -3.77
N VAL A 98 -10.10 2.41 -2.59
CA VAL A 98 -10.72 1.16 -2.14
C VAL A 98 -11.34 1.33 -0.75
N VAL A 99 -12.08 0.33 -0.30
CA VAL A 99 -12.58 0.26 1.07
C VAL A 99 -11.63 -0.60 1.88
N ALA A 100 -11.07 -0.04 2.96
CA ALA A 100 -10.31 -0.78 3.95
C ALA A 100 -11.14 -1.06 5.20
N ARG A 101 -10.95 -2.22 5.80
CA ARG A 101 -11.59 -2.65 7.04
C ARG A 101 -10.58 -2.52 8.19
N LEU A 102 -10.85 -1.65 9.15
CA LEU A 102 -10.03 -1.48 10.35
C LEU A 102 -10.01 -2.77 11.17
N ALA A 103 -8.83 -3.25 11.56
CA ALA A 103 -8.68 -4.51 12.27
C ALA A 103 -9.26 -4.45 13.70
N GLU A 104 -9.20 -3.29 14.36
CA GLU A 104 -9.65 -3.12 15.74
C GLU A 104 -11.17 -3.01 15.86
N THR A 105 -11.82 -2.32 14.91
CA THR A 105 -13.25 -1.96 15.02
C THR A 105 -14.12 -2.66 13.98
N GLY A 106 -13.53 -3.23 12.92
CA GLY A 106 -14.25 -3.74 11.75
C GLY A 106 -14.84 -2.63 10.87
N GLN A 107 -14.64 -1.35 11.20
CA GLN A 107 -15.19 -0.24 10.45
C GLN A 107 -14.56 -0.15 9.07
N GLU A 108 -15.41 0.07 8.06
CA GLU A 108 -15.02 0.30 6.68
C GLU A 108 -14.75 1.78 6.41
N VAL A 109 -13.61 2.07 5.78
CA VAL A 109 -13.17 3.43 5.47
C VAL A 109 -12.62 3.51 4.05
N PRO A 110 -12.99 4.54 3.25
CA PRO A 110 -12.39 4.74 1.94
C PRO A 110 -10.94 5.23 2.09
N VAL A 111 -10.03 4.60 1.38
CA VAL A 111 -8.59 4.87 1.41
C VAL A 111 -8.03 4.97 0.00
N TYR A 112 -6.95 5.72 -0.17
CA TYR A 112 -6.08 5.52 -1.33
C TYR A 112 -5.23 4.26 -1.16
N VAL A 113 -4.96 3.56 -2.25
CA VAL A 113 -3.99 2.47 -2.32
C VAL A 113 -3.26 2.54 -3.66
N TYR A 114 -1.98 2.19 -3.67
CA TYR A 114 -1.20 2.01 -4.89
C TYR A 114 -1.31 0.56 -5.31
N ARG A 115 -1.82 0.25 -6.50
CA ARG A 115 -1.89 -1.12 -7.04
C ARG A 115 -0.93 -1.29 -8.20
N TYR A 116 -0.34 -2.46 -8.36
CA TYR A 116 0.60 -2.72 -9.45
C TYR A 116 -0.15 -2.80 -10.79
N LEU A 117 0.46 -2.29 -11.87
CA LEU A 117 -0.19 -2.23 -13.18
C LEU A 117 0.08 -3.47 -14.07
N ASP A 118 1.29 -4.02 -14.05
CA ASP A 118 1.63 -5.19 -14.88
C ASP A 118 1.23 -6.49 -14.18
N HIS A 119 -0.06 -6.85 -14.36
CA HIS A 119 -0.65 -8.04 -13.76
C HIS A 119 0.01 -9.35 -14.23
N ASP A 120 0.48 -9.40 -15.47
CA ASP A 120 1.10 -10.60 -16.04
C ASP A 120 2.50 -10.80 -15.45
N TYR A 121 3.28 -9.72 -15.34
CA TYR A 121 4.58 -9.75 -14.68
C TYR A 121 4.47 -10.21 -13.23
N VAL A 122 3.55 -9.60 -12.46
CA VAL A 122 3.34 -9.96 -11.03
C VAL A 122 3.05 -11.45 -10.85
N ARG A 123 2.21 -12.03 -11.70
CA ARG A 123 1.83 -13.45 -11.60
C ARG A 123 2.92 -14.40 -12.09
N GLN A 124 3.75 -13.96 -13.03
CA GLN A 124 4.80 -14.81 -13.62
C GLN A 124 6.10 -14.78 -12.80
N ALA A 125 6.49 -13.60 -12.34
CA ALA A 125 7.77 -13.38 -11.64
C ALA A 125 7.61 -13.29 -10.12
N GLY A 126 6.43 -12.87 -9.63
CA GLY A 126 6.17 -12.70 -8.21
C GLY A 126 5.87 -14.02 -7.49
N THR A 127 6.29 -14.09 -6.23
CA THR A 127 5.88 -15.16 -5.31
C THR A 127 4.61 -14.72 -4.60
N LYS A 128 3.51 -15.47 -4.77
CA LYS A 128 2.25 -15.18 -4.08
C LYS A 128 2.43 -15.29 -2.56
N VAL A 129 1.97 -14.28 -1.83
CA VAL A 129 1.92 -14.31 -0.36
C VAL A 129 0.56 -14.85 0.06
N GLU A 130 0.48 -16.16 0.30
CA GLU A 130 -0.80 -16.87 0.48
C GLU A 130 -1.67 -16.35 1.62
N HIS A 131 -1.07 -15.86 2.70
CA HIS A 131 -1.79 -15.31 3.85
C HIS A 131 -2.00 -13.79 3.79
N GLY A 132 -1.60 -13.13 2.70
CA GLY A 132 -1.87 -11.71 2.47
C GLY A 132 -1.12 -10.72 3.37
N ASP A 133 -0.15 -11.15 4.17
CA ASP A 133 0.60 -10.28 5.09
C ASP A 133 2.06 -10.23 4.65
N TRP A 134 2.43 -9.22 3.86
CA TRP A 134 3.79 -9.13 3.32
C TRP A 134 4.85 -8.94 4.40
N ARG A 135 4.52 -8.29 5.53
CA ARG A 135 5.45 -8.18 6.65
C ARG A 135 5.81 -9.56 7.17
N ARG A 136 4.79 -10.37 7.48
CA ARG A 136 4.98 -11.73 7.98
C ARG A 136 5.79 -12.57 6.98
N PHE A 137 5.51 -12.44 5.69
CA PHE A 137 6.27 -13.13 4.64
C PHE A 137 7.77 -12.78 4.68
N MET A 138 8.11 -11.49 4.83
CA MET A 138 9.50 -11.06 4.92
C MET A 138 10.20 -11.52 6.20
N GLU A 139 9.45 -11.64 7.31
CA GLU A 139 9.95 -12.19 8.58
C GLU A 139 10.24 -13.70 8.45
N GLU A 140 9.34 -14.46 7.85
CA GLU A 140 9.51 -15.90 7.60
C GLU A 140 10.66 -16.20 6.62
N ALA A 141 10.93 -15.33 5.66
CA ALA A 141 12.03 -15.48 4.70
C ALA A 141 13.41 -15.12 5.26
N ALA A 142 13.48 -14.47 6.42
CA ALA A 142 14.73 -14.09 7.08
C ALA A 142 15.27 -15.16 8.05
N GLU A 143 14.50 -16.23 8.28
CA GLU A 143 14.86 -17.40 9.11
C GLU A 143 15.53 -18.51 8.29
#